data_AF-S4P7B3-F1
#
_entry.id   AF-S4P7B3-F1
#
_cell.length_a   1.000
_cell.length_b   1.000
_cell.length_c   1.000
_cell.angle_alpha   90.00
_cell.angle_beta   90.00
_cell.angle_gamma   90.00
#
_symmetry.space_group_name_H-M   'P 1'
#
loop_
_entity.id
_entity.type
_entity.pdbx_description
1 polymer ?
#
loop_
_entity_poly.entity_id
_entity_poly.type
_entity_poly.pdbx_seq_one_letter_code
_entity_poly.pdbx_strand_id
1 'polypeptide(L)'
;MADAVSVQVKKIPDNLYVVCLTNLVNYIQKSKCERNELRSLPDSVLMDIYSRMLAEKRLCVLGAELSELDMFERLMRYSGAQLRLLQCFQAVIEHGTKLSTELANGYLARCCANQHPRNSLIQLGLRLGGFLNEAGWYADAQRVLLRCRDLCLAQPKTAHYKRLTLECCHRLLNTQSAYCCFPAAAETYALALRLLGLPPDITAKISDERFSIAMTCYSALQTDDDQVPKVPCKEEACGGGTRCGEWRLSA
;
A
#
# COMPACT_ATOMS: atom_id res chain seq x y z
N MET A 1 -9.91 9.12 50.84
CA MET A 1 -8.87 9.96 50.22
C MET A 1 -7.72 9.05 49.88
N ALA A 2 -7.55 8.72 48.59
CA ALA A 2 -6.43 7.93 48.10
C ALA A 2 -5.87 8.67 46.89
N ASP A 3 -4.67 9.23 47.06
CA ASP A 3 -3.95 9.96 46.03
C ASP A 3 -3.46 8.99 44.95
N ALA A 4 -3.92 9.21 43.73
CA ALA A 4 -3.38 8.56 42.55
C ALA A 4 -2.02 9.18 42.22
N VAL A 5 -0.95 8.42 42.46
CA VAL A 5 0.41 8.76 42.03
C VAL A 5 0.43 8.79 40.51
N SER A 6 0.44 10.00 39.95
CA SER A 6 0.71 10.23 38.54
C SER A 6 2.16 9.87 38.25
N VAL A 7 2.36 8.70 37.63
CA VAL A 7 3.65 8.30 37.07
C VAL A 7 3.99 9.29 35.96
N GLN A 8 4.79 10.31 36.28
CA GLN A 8 5.40 11.18 35.29
C GLN A 8 6.36 10.34 34.44
N VAL A 9 5.86 9.84 33.31
CA VAL A 9 6.72 9.37 32.23
C VAL A 9 7.53 10.58 31.78
N LYS A 10 8.78 10.67 32.25
CA LYS A 10 9.75 11.70 31.84
C LYS A 10 9.87 11.61 30.31
N LYS A 11 9.29 12.57 29.59
CA LYS A 11 9.51 12.72 28.16
C LYS A 11 11.02 12.90 27.95
N ILE A 12 11.64 11.90 27.34
CA ILE A 12 13.01 12.01 26.84
C ILE A 12 13.01 13.24 25.93
N PRO A 13 13.92 14.21 26.14
CA PRO A 13 13.98 15.38 25.28
C PRO A 13 14.19 14.94 23.84
N ASP A 14 13.48 15.59 22.92
CA ASP A 14 13.61 15.32 21.50
C ASP A 14 15.08 15.44 21.08
N ASN A 15 15.57 14.48 20.30
CA ASN A 15 16.92 14.58 19.76
C ASN A 15 17.03 15.81 18.84
N LEU A 16 18.26 16.32 18.67
CA LEU A 16 18.50 17.52 17.86
C LEU A 16 17.90 17.39 16.45
N TYR A 17 17.95 16.20 15.86
CA TYR A 17 17.38 15.93 14.55
C TYR A 17 15.87 16.17 14.49
N VAL A 18 15.12 15.69 15.48
CA VAL A 18 13.68 15.93 15.61
C VAL A 18 13.37 17.42 15.75
N VAL A 19 14.15 18.14 16.55
CA VAL A 19 14.00 19.60 16.72
C VAL A 19 14.27 20.33 15.40
N CYS A 20 15.29 19.93 14.65
CA CYS A 20 15.58 20.45 13.31
C CYS A 20 14.42 20.19 12.34
N LEU A 21 13.87 18.97 12.32
CA LEU A 21 12.73 18.62 11.46
C LEU A 21 11.49 19.47 11.79
N THR A 22 11.15 19.63 13.07
CA THR A 22 10.02 20.46 13.49
C THR A 22 10.21 21.92 13.10
N ASN A 23 11.41 22.47 13.29
CA ASN A 23 11.69 23.84 12.85
C ASN A 23 11.60 23.99 11.33
N LEU A 24 12.08 23.01 10.57
CA LEU A 24 11.99 23.00 9.11
C LEU A 24 10.52 22.93 8.65
N VAL A 25 9.70 22.05 9.23
CA VAL A 25 8.27 21.94 8.89
C VAL A 25 7.54 23.26 9.18
N ASN A 26 7.82 23.88 10.33
CA ASN A 26 7.26 25.19 10.67
C ASN A 26 7.75 26.31 9.75
N TYR A 27 9.01 26.24 9.31
CA TYR A 27 9.55 27.16 8.31
C TYR A 27 8.81 26.99 6.98
N ILE A 28 8.70 25.76 6.45
CA ILE A 28 8.05 25.47 5.16
C ILE A 28 6.62 26.01 5.12
N GLN A 29 5.88 25.85 6.20
CA GLN A 29 4.52 26.38 6.27
C GLN A 29 4.46 27.91 6.22
N LYS A 30 5.40 28.59 6.90
CA LYS A 30 5.44 30.05 6.96
C LYS A 30 6.00 30.68 5.69
N SER A 31 7.01 30.06 5.08
CA SER A 31 7.81 30.68 4.03
C SER A 31 7.31 30.42 2.61
N LYS A 32 6.28 29.57 2.40
CA LYS A 32 6.01 29.00 1.05
C LYS A 32 7.34 28.57 0.42
N CYS A 33 8.18 27.89 1.20
CA CYS A 33 9.53 27.47 0.81
C CYS A 33 9.54 27.04 -0.65
N GLU A 34 10.50 27.54 -1.43
CA GLU A 34 10.63 27.09 -2.82
C GLU A 34 10.72 25.57 -2.79
N ARG A 35 9.67 24.89 -3.28
CA ARG A 35 9.50 23.43 -3.21
C ARG A 35 10.74 22.67 -3.71
N ASN A 36 11.53 23.33 -4.55
CA ASN A 36 12.76 22.85 -5.13
C ASN A 36 13.82 22.43 -4.10
N GLU A 37 13.91 23.07 -2.93
CA GLU A 37 14.93 22.70 -1.94
C GLU A 37 14.70 21.29 -1.36
N LEU A 38 13.44 20.95 -1.06
CA LEU A 38 13.06 19.61 -0.59
C LEU A 38 13.38 18.51 -1.61
N ARG A 39 13.34 18.84 -2.90
CA ARG A 39 13.65 17.90 -3.99
C ARG A 39 15.12 17.49 -4.01
N SER A 40 16.01 18.28 -3.43
CA SER A 40 17.45 17.95 -3.35
C SER A 40 17.81 17.00 -2.20
N LEU A 41 16.94 16.89 -1.20
CA LEU A 41 17.22 16.12 0.02
C LEU A 41 17.18 14.61 -0.24
N PRO A 42 17.97 13.78 0.47
CA PRO A 42 17.90 12.32 0.38
C PRO A 42 16.52 11.75 0.75
N ASP A 43 16.15 10.61 0.15
CA ASP A 43 14.82 9.99 0.29
C ASP A 43 14.45 9.65 1.75
N SER A 44 15.44 9.26 2.55
CA SER A 44 15.27 8.97 3.98
C SER A 44 14.85 10.21 4.76
N VAL A 45 15.58 11.31 4.56
CA VAL A 45 15.31 12.60 5.21
C VAL A 45 13.97 13.16 4.73
N LEU A 46 13.67 13.04 3.44
CA LEU A 46 12.40 13.49 2.87
C LEU A 46 11.20 12.76 3.50
N MET A 47 11.27 11.43 3.66
CA MET A 47 10.21 10.69 4.34
C MET A 47 10.09 11.05 5.82
N ASP A 48 11.19 11.35 6.50
CA ASP A 48 11.15 11.80 7.90
C ASP A 48 10.49 13.17 8.01
N ILE A 49 10.75 14.08 7.06
CA ILE A 49 10.06 15.37 6.94
C ILE A 49 8.56 15.16 6.72
N TYR A 50 8.15 14.29 5.80
CA TYR A 50 6.73 14.01 5.56
C TYR A 50 6.04 13.35 6.75
N SER A 51 6.74 12.44 7.44
CA SER A 51 6.26 11.85 8.69
C SER A 51 6.10 12.90 9.79
N ARG A 52 7.00 13.90 9.84
CA ARG A 52 6.89 15.04 10.75
C ARG A 52 5.73 15.97 10.38
N MET A 53 5.53 16.26 9.08
CA MET A 53 4.39 17.03 8.60
C MET A 53 3.06 16.36 8.97
N LEU A 54 2.99 15.03 8.87
CA LEU A 54 1.85 14.24 9.32
C LEU A 54 1.61 14.40 10.84
N ALA A 55 2.65 14.21 11.66
CA ALA A 55 2.56 14.34 13.12
C ALA A 55 2.12 15.76 13.55
N GLU A 56 2.55 16.80 12.84
CA GLU A 56 2.18 18.19 13.10
C GLU A 56 0.88 18.64 12.38
N LYS A 57 0.16 17.70 11.75
CA LYS A 57 -1.10 17.95 11.01
C LYS A 57 -0.98 19.01 9.91
N ARG A 58 0.18 19.11 9.25
CA ARG A 58 0.43 20.02 8.11
C ARG A 58 -0.05 19.41 6.79
N LEU A 59 -1.30 18.93 6.77
CA LEU A 59 -1.83 18.06 5.71
C LEU A 59 -2.00 18.77 4.37
N CYS A 60 -2.31 20.07 4.34
CA CYS A 60 -2.40 20.83 3.08
C CYS A 60 -1.04 20.90 2.36
N VAL A 61 0.03 21.17 3.10
CA VAL A 61 1.39 21.26 2.54
C VAL A 61 1.85 19.88 2.09
N LEU A 62 1.66 18.88 2.94
CA LEU A 62 1.99 17.49 2.63
C LEU A 62 1.24 16.99 1.38
N GLY A 63 -0.07 17.26 1.28
CA GLY A 63 -0.85 16.86 0.12
C GLY A 63 -0.39 17.54 -1.16
N ALA A 64 0.04 18.80 -1.08
CA ALA A 64 0.53 19.52 -2.24
C ALA A 64 1.94 19.10 -2.68
N GLU A 65 2.74 18.48 -1.80
CA GLU A 65 3.99 17.81 -2.17
C GLU A 65 3.74 16.40 -2.73
N LEU A 66 2.80 15.65 -2.14
CA LEU A 66 2.46 14.30 -2.59
C LEU A 66 1.71 14.29 -3.93
N SER A 67 1.01 15.36 -4.30
CA SER A 67 0.33 15.45 -5.60
C SER A 67 1.29 15.64 -6.77
N GLU A 68 2.53 16.07 -6.51
CA GLU A 68 3.59 16.13 -7.52
C GLU A 68 4.06 14.72 -7.87
N LEU A 69 3.68 14.24 -9.06
CA LEU A 69 3.90 12.85 -9.47
C LEU A 69 5.38 12.42 -9.44
N ASP A 70 6.33 13.33 -9.70
CA ASP A 70 7.76 13.01 -9.63
C ASP A 70 8.25 12.76 -8.20
N MET A 71 7.74 13.55 -7.25
CA MET A 71 8.02 13.35 -5.84
C MET A 71 7.39 12.06 -5.36
N PHE A 72 6.15 11.81 -5.73
CA PHE A 72 5.46 10.57 -5.38
C PHE A 72 6.15 9.34 -5.96
N GLU A 73 6.53 9.39 -7.24
CA GLU A 73 7.27 8.33 -7.92
C GLU A 73 8.58 8.00 -7.20
N ARG A 74 9.31 9.04 -6.80
CA ARG A 74 10.57 8.90 -6.08
C ARG A 74 10.39 8.17 -4.75
N LEU A 75 9.39 8.57 -3.95
CA LEU A 75 9.10 7.92 -2.67
C LEU A 75 8.67 6.46 -2.83
N MET A 76 7.91 6.13 -3.88
CA MET A 76 7.53 4.74 -4.17
C MET A 76 8.74 3.85 -4.49
N ARG A 77 9.86 4.41 -4.97
CA ARG A 77 11.10 3.64 -5.21
C ARG A 77 11.92 3.42 -3.94
N TYR A 78 11.71 4.23 -2.91
CA TYR A 78 12.47 4.14 -1.67
C TYR A 78 11.99 2.95 -0.82
N SER A 79 12.80 1.89 -0.81
CA SER A 79 12.55 0.68 -0.01
C SER A 79 12.50 1.04 1.49
N GLY A 80 11.36 0.78 2.13
CA GLY A 80 11.11 1.12 3.55
C GLY A 80 10.23 2.34 3.78
N ALA A 81 9.79 3.04 2.72
CA ALA A 81 8.83 4.14 2.83
C ALA A 81 7.36 3.71 2.72
N GLN A 82 7.07 2.54 2.16
CA GLN A 82 5.71 2.15 1.73
C GLN A 82 4.64 2.34 2.81
N LEU A 83 4.85 1.80 4.03
CA LEU A 83 3.88 1.94 5.12
C LEU A 83 3.70 3.41 5.56
N ARG A 84 4.81 4.15 5.68
CA ARG A 84 4.78 5.57 6.05
C ARG A 84 4.12 6.42 4.97
N LEU A 85 4.35 6.09 3.70
CA LEU A 85 3.74 6.75 2.55
C LEU A 85 2.24 6.47 2.50
N LEU A 86 1.81 5.22 2.77
CA LEU A 86 0.39 4.87 2.90
C LEU A 86 -0.28 5.67 4.02
N GLN A 87 0.35 5.78 5.20
CA GLN A 87 -0.16 6.59 6.31
C GLN A 87 -0.30 8.08 5.93
N CYS A 88 0.71 8.65 5.28
CA CYS A 88 0.67 10.04 4.80
C CYS A 88 -0.45 10.23 3.77
N PHE A 89 -0.54 9.30 2.81
CA PHE A 89 -1.53 9.34 1.74
C PHE A 89 -2.97 9.24 2.28
N GLN A 90 -3.22 8.30 3.20
CA GLN A 90 -4.52 8.15 3.84
C GLN A 90 -4.92 9.41 4.61
N ALA A 91 -4.04 9.94 5.45
CA ALA A 91 -4.33 11.14 6.24
C ALA A 91 -4.61 12.38 5.37
N VAL A 92 -3.89 12.50 4.24
CA VAL A 92 -4.11 13.60 3.28
C VAL A 92 -5.44 13.46 2.54
N ILE A 93 -5.90 12.24 2.23
CA ILE A 93 -7.22 12.03 1.64
C ILE A 93 -8.33 12.25 2.66
N GLU A 94 -8.18 11.77 3.89
CA GLU A 94 -9.14 12.01 4.99
C GLU A 94 -9.33 13.50 5.27
N HIS A 95 -8.29 14.32 5.03
CA HIS A 95 -8.37 15.77 5.08
C HIS A 95 -9.16 16.40 3.91
N GLY A 96 -9.62 15.61 2.93
CA GLY A 96 -10.49 16.06 1.84
C GLY A 96 -9.77 16.39 0.53
N THR A 97 -8.48 16.04 0.40
CA THR A 97 -7.79 16.16 -0.90
C THR A 97 -8.20 15.04 -1.85
N LYS A 98 -8.10 15.28 -3.16
CA LYS A 98 -8.37 14.27 -4.21
C LYS A 98 -7.08 13.65 -4.73
N LEU A 99 -6.15 13.36 -3.81
CA LEU A 99 -4.78 12.98 -4.14
C LEU A 99 -4.69 11.77 -5.08
N SER A 100 -5.51 10.73 -4.87
CA SER A 100 -5.57 9.55 -5.74
C SER A 100 -5.90 9.92 -7.20
N THR A 101 -6.88 10.80 -7.37
CA THR A 101 -7.35 11.26 -8.67
C THR A 101 -6.33 12.18 -9.34
N GLU A 102 -5.68 13.06 -8.58
CA GLU A 102 -4.61 13.94 -9.06
C GLU A 102 -3.41 13.14 -9.58
N LEU A 103 -2.94 12.15 -8.82
CA LEU A 103 -1.84 11.26 -9.24
C LEU A 103 -2.20 10.47 -10.50
N ALA A 104 -3.40 9.89 -10.54
CA ALA A 104 -3.87 9.17 -11.71
C ALA A 104 -3.94 10.08 -12.95
N ASN A 105 -4.49 11.29 -12.80
CA ASN A 105 -4.59 12.26 -13.89
C ASN A 105 -3.19 12.74 -14.35
N GLY A 106 -2.28 12.98 -13.42
CA GLY A 106 -0.88 13.31 -13.72
C GLY A 106 -0.20 12.22 -14.52
N TYR A 107 -0.43 10.95 -14.16
CA TYR A 107 0.11 9.81 -14.91
C TYR A 107 -0.48 9.73 -16.33
N LEU A 108 -1.81 9.87 -16.47
CA LEU A 108 -2.47 9.86 -17.77
C LEU A 108 -1.98 10.99 -18.68
N ALA A 109 -1.86 12.21 -18.14
CA ALA A 109 -1.32 13.37 -18.86
C ALA A 109 0.11 13.12 -19.33
N ARG A 110 0.96 12.56 -18.46
CA ARG A 110 2.35 12.20 -18.79
C ARG A 110 2.43 11.13 -19.90
N CYS A 111 1.50 10.19 -19.92
CA CYS A 111 1.39 9.18 -20.99
C CYS A 111 1.04 9.80 -22.36
N CYS A 112 0.25 10.87 -22.37
CA CYS A 112 -0.16 11.57 -23.58
C CYS A 112 0.92 12.53 -24.11
N ALA A 113 1.72 13.12 -23.22
CA ALA A 113 2.75 14.10 -23.59
C ALA A 113 3.91 13.52 -24.40
N ASN A 114 4.12 12.19 -24.41
CA ASN A 114 5.22 11.50 -25.11
C ASN A 114 6.65 12.00 -24.79
N GLN A 115 6.83 12.74 -23.70
CA GLN A 115 8.12 13.28 -23.27
C GLN A 115 9.02 12.26 -22.57
N HIS A 116 8.46 11.12 -22.15
CA HIS A 116 9.15 10.14 -21.32
C HIS A 116 9.32 8.81 -22.07
N PRO A 117 10.43 8.07 -21.83
CA PRO A 117 10.60 6.73 -22.37
C PRO A 117 9.42 5.81 -22.02
N ARG A 118 8.96 5.00 -22.99
CA ARG A 118 7.81 4.10 -22.76
C ARG A 118 8.02 3.15 -21.58
N ASN A 119 9.24 2.63 -21.41
CA ASN A 119 9.57 1.74 -20.31
C ASN A 119 9.44 2.42 -18.94
N SER A 120 9.84 3.69 -18.80
CA SER A 120 9.70 4.39 -17.52
C SER A 120 8.22 4.64 -17.19
N LEU A 121 7.41 4.96 -18.21
CA LEU A 121 5.95 5.11 -18.04
C LEU A 121 5.29 3.79 -17.61
N ILE A 122 5.66 2.66 -18.22
CA ILE A 122 5.15 1.34 -17.83
C ILE A 122 5.53 1.04 -16.37
N GLN A 123 6.79 1.24 -15.99
CA GLN A 123 7.25 0.98 -14.63
C GLN A 123 6.57 1.90 -13.59
N LEU A 124 6.32 3.17 -13.95
CA LEU A 124 5.55 4.08 -13.11
C LEU A 124 4.09 3.62 -13.00
N GLY A 125 3.45 3.23 -14.09
CA GLY A 125 2.07 2.75 -14.11
C GLY A 125 1.87 1.51 -13.24
N LEU A 126 2.78 0.54 -13.31
CA LEU A 126 2.75 -0.66 -12.47
C LEU A 126 2.90 -0.34 -10.98
N ARG A 127 3.84 0.55 -10.62
CA ARG A 127 4.07 0.97 -9.23
C ARG A 127 2.91 1.80 -8.67
N LEU A 128 2.48 2.83 -9.40
CA LEU A 128 1.38 3.70 -8.99
C LEU A 128 0.06 2.93 -8.89
N GLY A 129 -0.25 2.10 -9.89
CA GLY A 129 -1.43 1.26 -9.88
C GLY A 129 -1.43 0.26 -8.72
N GLY A 130 -0.28 -0.38 -8.45
CA GLY A 130 -0.11 -1.25 -7.29
C GLY A 130 -0.29 -0.51 -5.96
N PHE A 131 0.34 0.66 -5.80
CA PHE A 131 0.20 1.49 -4.60
C PHE A 131 -1.26 1.90 -4.36
N LEU A 132 -1.95 2.42 -5.38
CA LEU A 132 -3.36 2.82 -5.25
C LEU A 132 -4.26 1.65 -4.91
N ASN A 133 -3.96 0.46 -5.44
CA ASN A 133 -4.68 -0.77 -5.10
C ASN A 133 -4.49 -1.16 -3.63
N GLU A 134 -3.26 -1.12 -3.11
CA GLU A 134 -2.96 -1.38 -1.69
C GLU A 134 -3.59 -0.33 -0.77
N ALA A 135 -3.68 0.92 -1.22
CA ALA A 135 -4.35 2.00 -0.51
C ALA A 135 -5.89 1.93 -0.56
N GLY A 136 -6.47 0.95 -1.27
CA GLY A 136 -7.92 0.77 -1.39
C GLY A 136 -8.61 1.68 -2.42
N TRP A 137 -7.85 2.46 -3.21
CA TRP A 137 -8.40 3.36 -4.23
C TRP A 137 -8.51 2.67 -5.57
N TYR A 138 -9.36 1.64 -5.63
CA TYR A 138 -9.42 0.72 -6.75
C TYR A 138 -9.84 1.36 -8.07
N ALA A 139 -10.76 2.33 -8.04
CA ALA A 139 -11.20 3.04 -9.24
C ALA A 139 -10.02 3.74 -9.95
N ASP A 140 -9.18 4.43 -9.18
CA ASP A 140 -8.02 5.17 -9.69
C ASP A 140 -6.87 4.22 -10.05
N ALA A 141 -6.67 3.16 -9.27
CA ALA A 141 -5.74 2.08 -9.58
C ALA A 141 -6.07 1.43 -10.94
N GLN A 142 -7.35 1.10 -11.17
CA GLN A 142 -7.82 0.51 -12.42
C GLN A 142 -7.59 1.46 -13.60
N ARG A 143 -7.87 2.77 -13.46
CA ARG A 143 -7.59 3.76 -14.52
C ARG A 143 -6.12 3.78 -14.92
N VAL A 144 -5.21 3.81 -13.93
CA VAL A 144 -3.75 3.81 -14.17
C VAL A 144 -3.32 2.52 -14.85
N LEU A 145 -3.75 1.37 -14.34
CA LEU A 145 -3.34 0.07 -14.84
C LEU A 145 -3.90 -0.23 -16.24
N LEU A 146 -5.13 0.19 -16.55
CA LEU A 146 -5.69 0.06 -17.90
C LEU A 146 -4.85 0.85 -18.91
N ARG A 147 -4.47 2.09 -18.58
CA ARG A 147 -3.58 2.87 -19.44
C ARG A 147 -2.19 2.23 -19.56
N CYS A 148 -1.65 1.69 -18.47
CA CYS A 148 -0.38 0.98 -18.46
C CYS A 148 -0.42 -0.25 -19.39
N ARG A 149 -1.49 -1.05 -19.34
CA ARG A 149 -1.71 -2.18 -20.25
C ARG A 149 -1.70 -1.74 -21.71
N ASP A 150 -2.39 -0.66 -22.04
CA ASP A 150 -2.43 -0.15 -23.41
C ASP A 150 -1.03 0.27 -23.90
N LEU A 151 -0.22 0.88 -23.02
CA LEU A 151 1.17 1.19 -23.32
C LEU A 151 1.99 -0.09 -23.58
N CYS A 152 1.83 -1.13 -22.76
CA CYS A 152 2.51 -2.41 -22.94
C CYS A 152 2.11 -3.09 -24.26
N LEU A 153 0.81 -3.08 -24.62
CA LEU A 153 0.30 -3.67 -25.85
C LEU A 153 0.77 -2.93 -27.12
N ALA A 154 1.06 -1.63 -27.00
CA ALA A 154 1.63 -0.83 -28.09
C ALA A 154 3.13 -1.09 -28.32
N GLN A 155 3.80 -1.88 -27.46
CA GLN A 155 5.21 -2.21 -27.61
C GLN A 155 5.44 -3.42 -28.54
N PRO A 156 6.67 -3.60 -29.07
CA PRO A 156 7.01 -4.77 -29.87
C PRO A 156 6.67 -6.09 -29.15
N LYS A 157 6.26 -7.11 -29.90
CA LYS A 157 5.83 -8.43 -29.37
C LYS A 157 7.01 -9.30 -28.90
N THR A 158 7.88 -8.75 -28.04
CA THR A 158 8.99 -9.47 -27.42
C THR A 158 8.54 -10.18 -26.15
N ALA A 159 9.32 -11.17 -25.71
CA ALA A 159 9.08 -11.85 -24.43
C ALA A 159 9.08 -10.87 -23.24
N HIS A 160 9.93 -9.84 -23.29
CA HIS A 160 10.00 -8.80 -22.27
C HIS A 160 8.67 -8.05 -22.11
N TYR A 161 8.11 -7.53 -23.21
CA TYR A 161 6.83 -6.80 -23.13
C TYR A 161 5.64 -7.72 -22.85
N LYS A 162 5.66 -8.96 -23.33
CA LYS A 162 4.67 -9.96 -22.91
C LYS A 162 4.67 -10.16 -21.38
N ARG A 163 5.85 -10.26 -20.76
CA ARG A 163 5.98 -10.37 -19.30
C ARG A 163 5.41 -9.15 -18.58
N LEU A 164 5.72 -7.94 -19.05
CA LEU A 164 5.18 -6.70 -18.47
C LEU A 164 3.66 -6.60 -18.64
N THR A 165 3.12 -7.00 -19.79
CA THR A 165 1.67 -7.05 -20.00
C THR A 165 1.01 -8.05 -19.06
N LEU A 166 1.60 -9.23 -18.87
CA LEU A 166 1.10 -10.24 -17.93
C LEU A 166 1.16 -9.77 -16.48
N GLU A 167 2.23 -9.09 -16.07
CA GLU A 167 2.31 -8.46 -14.74
C GLU A 167 1.20 -7.42 -14.56
N CYS A 168 0.99 -6.57 -15.58
CA CYS A 168 -0.10 -5.60 -15.56
C CYS A 168 -1.48 -6.27 -15.48
N CYS A 169 -1.70 -7.37 -16.23
CA CYS A 169 -2.92 -8.16 -16.18
C CYS A 169 -3.15 -8.76 -14.79
N HIS A 170 -2.11 -9.31 -14.15
CA HIS A 170 -2.22 -9.85 -12.79
C HIS A 170 -2.65 -8.79 -11.79
N ARG A 171 -2.02 -7.60 -11.82
CA ARG A 171 -2.40 -6.47 -10.97
C ARG A 171 -3.82 -5.97 -11.27
N LEU A 172 -4.18 -5.84 -12.56
CA LEU A 172 -5.55 -5.47 -12.98
C LEU A 172 -6.59 -6.45 -12.49
N LEU A 173 -6.34 -7.76 -12.60
CA LEU A 173 -7.25 -8.78 -12.12
C LEU A 173 -7.49 -8.66 -10.62
N ASN A 174 -6.41 -8.48 -9.83
CA ASN A 174 -6.54 -8.24 -8.41
C ASN A 174 -7.37 -7.00 -8.10
N THR A 175 -7.07 -5.86 -8.76
CA THR A 175 -7.81 -4.60 -8.58
C THR A 175 -9.27 -4.72 -8.98
N GLN A 176 -9.56 -5.28 -10.16
CA GLN A 176 -10.92 -5.43 -10.66
C GLN A 176 -11.73 -6.40 -9.80
N SER A 177 -11.10 -7.45 -9.26
CA SER A 177 -11.76 -8.39 -8.36
C SER A 177 -12.06 -7.74 -7.01
N ALA A 178 -11.09 -7.03 -6.42
CA ALA A 178 -11.29 -6.26 -5.18
C ALA A 178 -12.31 -5.12 -5.35
N TYR A 179 -12.44 -4.57 -6.55
CA TYR A 179 -13.43 -3.55 -6.90
C TYR A 179 -14.75 -4.11 -7.42
N CYS A 180 -14.96 -5.43 -7.33
CA CYS A 180 -16.17 -6.13 -7.80
C CYS A 180 -16.52 -5.88 -9.28
N CYS A 181 -15.55 -5.50 -10.11
CA CYS A 181 -15.68 -5.29 -11.55
C CYS A 181 -15.45 -6.58 -12.34
N PHE A 182 -16.23 -7.63 -12.04
CA PHE A 182 -16.05 -8.97 -12.62
C PHE A 182 -16.10 -9.04 -14.15
N PRO A 183 -16.94 -8.27 -14.87
CA PRO A 183 -16.91 -8.26 -16.33
C PRO A 183 -15.55 -7.80 -16.88
N ALA A 184 -15.01 -6.72 -16.32
CA ALA A 184 -13.70 -6.20 -16.71
C ALA A 184 -12.56 -7.17 -16.29
N ALA A 185 -12.70 -7.85 -15.15
CA ALA A 185 -11.77 -8.90 -14.73
C ALA A 185 -11.77 -10.08 -15.73
N ALA A 186 -12.94 -10.53 -16.19
CA ALA A 186 -13.05 -11.60 -17.17
C ALA A 186 -12.34 -11.23 -18.50
N GLU A 187 -12.49 -10.00 -18.97
CA GLU A 187 -11.76 -9.49 -20.15
C GLU A 187 -10.24 -9.49 -19.94
N THR A 188 -9.77 -9.02 -18.78
CA THR A 188 -8.35 -9.02 -18.44
C THR A 188 -7.80 -10.45 -18.36
N TYR A 189 -8.57 -11.39 -17.83
CA TYR A 189 -8.20 -12.80 -17.73
C TYR A 189 -8.08 -13.44 -19.12
N ALA A 190 -9.07 -13.20 -19.99
CA ALA A 190 -9.04 -13.68 -21.37
C ALA A 190 -7.83 -13.15 -22.15
N LEU A 191 -7.46 -11.87 -21.93
CA LEU A 191 -6.24 -11.31 -22.49
C LEU A 191 -4.98 -12.03 -21.98
N ALA A 192 -4.89 -12.30 -20.68
CA ALA A 192 -3.76 -13.01 -20.09
C ALA A 192 -3.60 -14.42 -20.67
N LEU A 193 -4.69 -15.18 -20.79
CA LEU A 193 -4.68 -16.51 -21.43
C LEU A 193 -4.20 -16.43 -22.89
N ARG A 194 -4.69 -15.45 -23.65
CA ARG A 194 -4.26 -15.23 -25.05
C ARG A 194 -2.76 -14.96 -25.15
N LEU A 195 -2.20 -14.18 -24.22
CA LEU A 195 -0.76 -13.89 -24.19
C LEU A 195 0.09 -15.12 -23.87
N LEU A 196 -0.46 -16.05 -23.08
CA LEU A 196 0.14 -17.35 -22.75
C LEU A 196 -0.07 -18.41 -23.84
N GLY A 197 -0.88 -18.14 -24.87
CA GLY A 197 -1.23 -19.13 -25.90
C GLY A 197 -2.22 -20.20 -25.42
N LEU A 198 -3.00 -19.87 -24.39
CA LEU A 198 -3.93 -20.77 -23.73
C LEU A 198 -5.38 -20.51 -24.18
N PRO A 199 -6.21 -21.56 -24.38
CA PRO A 199 -7.62 -21.38 -24.70
C PRO A 199 -8.42 -20.81 -23.51
N PRO A 200 -9.52 -20.08 -23.74
CA PRO A 200 -10.33 -19.48 -22.68
C PRO A 200 -11.05 -20.51 -21.77
N ASP A 201 -11.30 -21.73 -22.26
CA ASP A 201 -12.05 -22.79 -21.57
C ASP A 201 -11.20 -23.70 -20.66
N ILE A 202 -9.98 -23.30 -20.28
CA ILE A 202 -9.14 -24.14 -19.41
C ILE A 202 -9.85 -24.44 -18.09
N THR A 203 -10.58 -23.49 -17.51
CA THR A 203 -11.29 -23.65 -16.24
C THR A 203 -12.41 -24.69 -16.31
N ALA A 204 -13.04 -24.88 -17.48
CA ALA A 204 -14.03 -25.94 -17.68
C ALA A 204 -13.39 -27.35 -17.76
N LYS A 205 -12.08 -27.42 -18.01
CA LYS A 205 -11.29 -28.66 -18.08
C LYS A 205 -10.40 -28.90 -16.87
N ILE A 206 -10.38 -27.99 -15.88
CA ILE A 206 -9.82 -28.31 -14.56
C ILE A 206 -10.82 -29.29 -13.95
N SER A 207 -10.59 -30.58 -14.17
CA SER A 207 -11.24 -31.64 -13.43
C SER A 207 -11.15 -31.31 -11.94
N ASP A 208 -12.20 -31.69 -11.22
CA ASP A 208 -12.42 -31.57 -9.77
C ASP A 208 -11.37 -32.33 -8.93
N GLU A 209 -10.11 -32.36 -9.36
CA GLU A 209 -8.97 -32.73 -8.55
C GLU A 209 -8.65 -31.55 -7.65
N ARG A 210 -9.45 -31.48 -6.57
CA ARG A 210 -9.24 -30.73 -5.33
C ARG A 210 -7.88 -30.03 -5.28
N PHE A 211 -7.88 -28.72 -5.50
CA PHE A 211 -6.84 -27.90 -4.93
C PHE A 211 -6.83 -28.19 -3.43
N SER A 212 -5.69 -28.63 -2.89
CA SER A 212 -5.49 -28.79 -1.45
C SER A 212 -5.55 -27.41 -0.80
N ILE A 213 -6.77 -26.99 -0.46
CA ILE A 213 -7.02 -25.81 0.36
C ILE A 213 -6.37 -26.11 1.72
N ALA A 214 -5.33 -25.34 2.07
CA ALA A 214 -4.79 -25.38 3.42
C ALA A 214 -5.92 -25.05 4.42
N MET A 215 -6.07 -25.86 5.47
CA MET A 215 -7.15 -25.84 6.47
C MET A 215 -7.28 -24.55 7.30
N THR A 216 -6.61 -23.45 6.93
CA THR A 216 -6.53 -22.23 7.74
C THR A 216 -7.72 -21.28 7.55
N CYS A 217 -8.59 -21.49 6.55
CA CYS A 217 -9.63 -20.52 6.20
C CYS A 217 -11.01 -20.78 6.83
N TYR A 218 -11.27 -21.99 7.36
CA TYR A 218 -12.57 -22.29 8.00
C TYR A 218 -12.69 -21.75 9.43
N SER A 219 -11.60 -21.32 10.04
CA SER A 219 -11.57 -20.88 11.44
C SER A 219 -11.90 -19.39 11.64
N ALA A 220 -12.07 -18.62 10.56
CA ALA A 220 -12.45 -17.22 10.65
C ALA A 220 -13.98 -17.09 10.74
N LEU A 221 -14.54 -17.50 11.88
CA LEU A 221 -15.92 -17.14 12.23
C LEU A 221 -15.97 -15.64 12.51
N GLN A 222 -16.81 -14.93 11.73
CA GLN A 222 -17.25 -13.57 12.02
C GLN A 222 -17.87 -13.53 13.41
N THR A 223 -17.32 -12.70 14.29
CA THR A 223 -18.01 -12.32 15.53
C THR A 223 -19.06 -11.28 15.17
N ASP A 224 -20.32 -11.71 15.10
CA ASP A 224 -21.50 -10.91 15.42
C ASP A 224 -22.70 -11.87 15.46
N ASP A 225 -23.05 -12.37 16.65
CA ASP A 225 -24.43 -12.26 17.13
C ASP A 225 -24.53 -12.63 18.62
N ASP A 226 -25.26 -11.78 19.34
CA ASP A 226 -25.54 -11.85 20.76
C ASP A 226 -26.42 -13.05 21.12
N GLN A 227 -25.87 -14.08 21.75
CA GLN A 227 -26.61 -14.88 22.74
C GLN A 227 -25.68 -15.34 23.86
N VAL A 228 -25.88 -14.77 25.04
CA VAL A 228 -25.30 -15.21 26.31
C VAL A 228 -25.97 -16.52 26.76
N PRO A 229 -25.19 -17.54 27.12
CA PRO A 229 -25.59 -18.42 28.22
C PRO A 229 -24.60 -18.32 29.37
N LYS A 230 -25.13 -17.97 30.54
CA LYS A 230 -24.46 -18.00 31.84
C LYS A 230 -23.94 -19.41 32.15
N VAL A 231 -22.66 -19.52 32.52
CA VAL A 231 -22.14 -20.65 33.30
C VAL A 231 -21.28 -20.08 34.44
N PRO A 232 -21.40 -20.58 35.69
CA PRO A 232 -20.92 -19.88 36.89
C PRO A 232 -19.44 -20.12 37.17
N CYS A 233 -18.81 -19.09 37.74
CA CYS A 233 -17.47 -19.12 38.33
C CYS A 233 -17.40 -20.02 39.59
N LYS A 234 -16.27 -20.71 39.72
CA LYS A 234 -15.50 -20.92 40.98
C LYS A 234 -14.02 -20.83 40.56
N GLU A 235 -13.25 -19.80 40.94
CA GLU A 235 -12.47 -19.67 42.21
C GLU A 235 -11.69 -20.97 42.51
N GLU A 236 -10.38 -21.05 42.74
CA GLU A 236 -9.25 -20.15 43.09
C GLU A 236 -7.98 -21.03 42.87
N ALA A 237 -6.90 -20.52 42.28
CA ALA A 237 -5.65 -20.07 42.92
C ALA A 237 -4.73 -21.13 43.59
N CYS A 238 -3.43 -20.92 43.32
CA CYS A 238 -2.23 -21.28 44.10
C CYS A 238 -1.56 -22.66 43.92
N GLY A 239 -0.25 -22.60 43.67
CA GLY A 239 0.71 -23.58 44.19
C GLY A 239 1.81 -23.99 43.21
N GLY A 240 2.96 -23.32 43.26
CA GLY A 240 4.15 -23.73 42.51
C GLY A 240 4.81 -25.00 43.04
N GLY A 241 5.78 -25.51 42.26
CA GLY A 241 6.81 -26.41 42.79
C GLY A 241 7.12 -27.65 41.94
N THR A 242 8.17 -27.50 41.12
CA THR A 242 9.22 -28.51 40.86
C THR A 242 8.89 -29.79 40.08
N ARG A 243 9.41 -29.90 38.86
CA ARG A 243 10.51 -30.85 38.53
C ARG A 243 11.04 -30.66 37.11
N CYS A 244 12.37 -30.51 37.01
CA CYS A 244 13.13 -30.70 35.79
C CYS A 244 13.03 -32.16 35.32
N GLY A 245 13.04 -32.36 34.00
CA GLY A 245 13.15 -33.67 33.37
C GLY A 245 13.47 -33.54 31.88
N GLU A 246 14.75 -33.72 31.58
CA GLU A 246 15.41 -33.93 30.28
C GLU A 246 14.60 -34.71 29.25
N TRP A 247 14.69 -34.32 27.97
CA TRP A 247 14.63 -35.29 26.85
C TRP A 247 15.71 -35.01 25.80
N ARG A 248 16.51 -36.06 25.62
CA ARG A 248 17.63 -36.25 24.69
C ARG A 248 17.21 -36.10 23.23
N LEU A 249 18.13 -35.55 22.44
CA LEU A 249 18.25 -35.77 21.00
C LEU A 249 19.00 -37.08 20.73
N SER A 250 18.44 -37.91 19.86
CA SER A 250 19.09 -39.03 19.15
C SER A 250 18.11 -39.40 18.02
N ALA A 251 18.49 -39.68 16.79
CA ALA A 251 19.75 -39.62 16.04
C ALA A 251 19.33 -39.54 14.56
#